data_AF-A0A841Q3U5-F1
#
_entry.id   AF-A0A841Q3U5-F1
#
_cell.length_a   1.000
_cell.length_b   1.000
_cell.length_c   1.000
_cell.angle_alpha   90.00
_cell.angle_beta   90.00
_cell.angle_gamma   90.00
#
_symmetry.space_group_name_H-M   'P 1'
#
loop_
_entity.id
_entity.type
_entity.pdbx_description
1 polymer ?
#
loop_
_entity_poly.entity_id
_entity_poly.type
_entity_poly.pdbx_seq_one_letter_code
_entity_poly.pdbx_strand_id
1 'polypeptide(L)'
;MSCDGDLWFENPISSPWLTSVAIKAAELQGRRPGIVFLRKLQEYLFVDKLNISDEEILVQCAQEVNLDIEEFQKDLHSNSAKKALQCDLKLTSEMDVDQIPTIVLFNQKDEQEGVKVTGLYPYDVYVKVLHEVLGKKPRSAAKPSLEEFLQHYKFVATKEISVVFDWSDEKTEKEMKKLLFKQVVEKVPAKYGTFWRYLGSE
;
A
#
# COMPACT_ATOMS: atom_id res chain seq x y z
N MET A 1 1.80 -11.33 2.04
CA MET A 1 0.82 -10.60 2.88
C MET A 1 -0.40 -11.47 3.04
N SER A 2 -1.14 -11.36 4.15
CA SER A 2 -2.40 -12.11 4.33
C SER A 2 -3.44 -11.58 3.35
N CYS A 3 -4.18 -12.49 2.70
CA CYS A 3 -5.42 -12.19 2.02
C CYS A 3 -6.44 -13.29 2.35
N ASP A 4 -7.67 -12.89 2.66
CA ASP A 4 -8.75 -13.84 2.89
C ASP A 4 -9.64 -13.98 1.64
N GLY A 5 -9.47 -15.08 0.93
CA GLY A 5 -10.23 -15.38 -0.29
C GLY A 5 -11.70 -15.73 -0.06
N ASP A 6 -12.13 -15.94 1.19
CA ASP A 6 -13.53 -16.27 1.50
C ASP A 6 -14.48 -15.11 1.12
N LEU A 7 -13.93 -13.89 1.01
CA LEU A 7 -14.62 -12.71 0.48
C LEU A 7 -15.36 -12.97 -0.83
N TRP A 8 -14.78 -13.76 -1.74
CA TRP A 8 -15.39 -14.02 -3.05
C TRP A 8 -16.67 -14.84 -2.97
N PHE A 9 -16.87 -15.58 -1.88
CA PHE A 9 -18.06 -16.37 -1.64
C PHE A 9 -19.06 -15.66 -0.72
N GLU A 10 -18.57 -14.80 0.18
CA GLU A 10 -19.38 -14.13 1.21
C GLU A 10 -19.91 -12.76 0.76
N ASN A 11 -19.04 -11.89 0.24
CA ASN A 11 -19.37 -10.50 -0.11
C ASN A 11 -18.50 -10.01 -1.30
N PRO A 12 -18.72 -10.55 -2.50
CA PRO A 12 -17.83 -10.34 -3.64
C PRO A 12 -17.83 -8.88 -4.13
N ILE A 13 -16.67 -8.45 -4.62
CA ILE A 13 -16.49 -7.17 -5.29
C ILE A 13 -17.34 -7.13 -6.56
N SER A 14 -18.30 -6.21 -6.62
CA SER A 14 -19.28 -6.11 -7.72
C SER A 14 -18.82 -5.17 -8.83
N SER A 15 -18.03 -4.14 -8.51
CA SER A 15 -17.57 -3.10 -9.45
C SER A 15 -16.18 -2.58 -9.07
N PRO A 16 -15.10 -3.14 -9.62
CA PRO A 16 -13.73 -2.68 -9.33
C PRO A 16 -13.43 -1.29 -9.92
N TRP A 17 -14.27 -0.80 -10.83
CA TRP A 17 -14.14 0.53 -11.41
C TRP A 17 -14.36 1.63 -10.38
N LEU A 18 -15.40 1.53 -9.55
CA LEU A 18 -15.70 2.56 -8.54
C LEU A 18 -14.55 2.67 -7.54
N THR A 19 -14.00 1.54 -7.12
CA THR A 19 -12.80 1.44 -6.29
C THR A 19 -11.61 2.19 -6.90
N SER A 20 -11.38 2.02 -8.21
CA SER A 20 -10.29 2.69 -8.92
C SER A 20 -10.50 4.21 -9.01
N VAL A 21 -11.75 4.65 -9.24
CA VAL A 21 -12.11 6.07 -9.23
C VAL A 21 -11.97 6.66 -7.83
N ALA A 22 -12.34 5.93 -6.78
CA ALA A 22 -12.18 6.37 -5.39
C ALA A 22 -10.71 6.63 -5.02
N ILE A 23 -9.79 5.77 -5.47
CA ILE A 23 -8.35 5.99 -5.30
C ILE A 23 -7.92 7.30 -5.97
N LYS A 24 -8.41 7.58 -7.19
CA LYS A 24 -8.13 8.85 -7.87
C LYS A 24 -8.78 10.04 -7.16
N ALA A 25 -10.00 9.91 -6.65
CA ALA A 25 -10.66 10.95 -5.87
C ALA A 25 -9.87 11.32 -4.61
N ALA A 26 -9.35 10.33 -3.88
CA ALA A 26 -8.45 10.57 -2.75
C ALA A 26 -7.13 11.25 -3.19
N GLU A 27 -6.57 10.86 -4.35
CA GLU A 27 -5.35 11.46 -4.88
C GLU A 27 -5.52 12.91 -5.35
N LEU A 28 -6.73 13.35 -5.70
CA LEU A 28 -7.02 14.76 -6.03
C LEU A 28 -6.82 15.70 -4.82
N GLN A 29 -6.92 15.19 -3.59
CA GLN A 29 -6.56 15.93 -2.38
C GLN A 29 -5.04 15.92 -2.11
N GLY A 30 -4.28 15.19 -2.92
CA GLY A 30 -2.83 15.12 -2.90
C GLY A 30 -2.30 13.68 -2.98
N ARG A 31 -1.05 13.54 -3.44
CA ARG A 31 -0.38 12.25 -3.59
C ARG A 31 -0.32 11.44 -2.29
N ARG A 32 0.00 12.10 -1.17
CA ARG A 32 0.10 11.42 0.14
C ARG A 32 -1.27 10.92 0.61
N PRO A 33 -2.35 11.74 0.63
CA PRO A 33 -3.71 11.27 0.85
C PRO A 33 -4.10 10.04 0.02
N GLY A 34 -3.85 10.07 -1.30
CA GLY A 34 -4.12 8.92 -2.18
C GLY A 34 -3.39 7.64 -1.79
N ILE A 35 -2.11 7.72 -1.40
CA ILE A 35 -1.33 6.56 -0.93
C ILE A 35 -1.88 5.99 0.37
N VAL A 36 -2.22 6.85 1.33
CA VAL A 36 -2.77 6.42 2.62
C VAL A 36 -4.15 5.79 2.44
N PHE A 37 -5.01 6.38 1.60
CA PHE A 37 -6.30 5.80 1.24
C PHE A 37 -6.15 4.44 0.57
N LEU A 38 -5.27 4.29 -0.42
CA LEU A 38 -5.02 3.01 -1.09
C LEU A 38 -4.56 1.93 -0.09
N ARG A 39 -3.66 2.28 0.84
CA ARG A 39 -3.20 1.34 1.86
C ARG A 39 -4.36 0.87 2.73
N LYS A 40 -5.17 1.80 3.23
CA LYS A 40 -6.32 1.48 4.08
C LYS A 40 -7.37 0.65 3.34
N LEU A 41 -7.61 0.95 2.07
CA LEU A 41 -8.54 0.21 1.23
C LEU A 41 -8.07 -1.25 0.99
N GLN A 42 -6.77 -1.46 0.86
CA GLN A 42 -6.18 -2.80 0.79
C GLN A 42 -6.33 -3.57 2.11
N GLU A 43 -6.25 -2.90 3.26
CA GLU A 43 -6.51 -3.50 4.57
C GLU A 43 -7.97 -3.97 4.67
N TYR A 44 -8.92 -3.09 4.31
CA TYR A 44 -10.35 -3.43 4.25
C TYR A 44 -10.61 -4.66 3.38
N LEU A 45 -9.98 -4.72 2.21
CA LEU A 45 -10.15 -5.83 1.28
C LEU A 45 -9.54 -7.14 1.79
N PHE A 46 -8.26 -7.11 2.14
CA PHE A 46 -7.48 -8.33 2.36
C PHE A 46 -7.52 -8.85 3.79
N VAL A 47 -7.80 -7.97 4.76
CA VAL A 47 -7.84 -8.30 6.19
C VAL A 47 -9.27 -8.35 6.69
N ASP A 48 -10.06 -7.30 6.41
CA ASP A 48 -11.39 -7.16 7.00
C ASP A 48 -12.51 -7.76 6.14
N LYS A 49 -12.19 -8.26 4.94
CA LYS A 49 -13.16 -8.81 3.97
C LYS A 49 -14.34 -7.87 3.66
N LEU A 50 -14.04 -6.57 3.52
CA LEU A 50 -15.05 -5.59 3.15
C LEU A 50 -15.17 -5.47 1.63
N ASN A 51 -16.39 -5.23 1.17
CA ASN A 51 -16.66 -5.00 -0.25
C ASN A 51 -16.28 -3.57 -0.62
N ILE A 52 -15.07 -3.42 -1.17
CA ILE A 52 -14.53 -2.12 -1.59
C ILE A 52 -15.15 -1.55 -2.88
N SER A 53 -16.22 -2.18 -3.40
CA SER A 53 -17.11 -1.59 -4.41
C SER A 53 -18.30 -0.85 -3.80
N ASP A 54 -18.52 -0.96 -2.50
CA ASP A 54 -19.57 -0.25 -1.79
C ASP A 54 -19.12 1.19 -1.49
N GLU A 55 -19.95 2.15 -1.89
CA GLU A 55 -19.70 3.58 -1.68
C GLU A 55 -19.63 3.93 -0.19
N GLU A 56 -20.45 3.32 0.66
CA GLU A 56 -20.42 3.57 2.11
C GLU A 56 -19.07 3.13 2.71
N ILE A 57 -18.54 1.99 2.26
CA ILE A 57 -17.22 1.48 2.66
C ILE A 57 -16.10 2.40 2.16
N LEU A 58 -16.21 2.93 0.94
CA LEU A 58 -15.24 3.88 0.39
C LEU A 58 -15.24 5.21 1.17
N VAL A 59 -16.41 5.72 1.53
CA VAL A 59 -16.56 6.94 2.35
C VAL A 59 -16.03 6.70 3.77
N GLN A 60 -16.32 5.55 4.37
CA GLN A 60 -15.75 5.18 5.68
C GLN A 60 -14.22 5.11 5.62
N CYS A 61 -13.65 4.52 4.57
CA CYS A 61 -12.20 4.48 4.36
C CYS A 61 -11.61 5.90 4.27
N ALA A 62 -12.28 6.81 3.55
CA ALA A 62 -11.88 8.22 3.43
C ALA A 62 -11.90 8.95 4.79
N GLN A 63 -12.92 8.67 5.61
CA GLN A 63 -13.04 9.20 6.98
C GLN A 63 -11.89 8.72 7.87
N GLU A 64 -11.60 7.42 7.86
CA GLU A 64 -10.57 6.85 8.72
C GLU A 64 -9.14 7.32 8.37
N VAL A 65 -8.92 7.78 7.14
CA VAL A 65 -7.63 8.35 6.71
C VAL A 65 -7.62 9.89 6.69
N ASN A 66 -8.64 10.53 7.27
CA ASN A 66 -8.76 11.98 7.43
C ASN A 66 -8.77 12.77 6.11
N LEU A 67 -9.49 12.29 5.09
CA LEU A 67 -9.76 13.09 3.89
C LEU A 67 -10.85 14.13 4.15
N ASP A 68 -10.90 15.16 3.30
CA ASP A 68 -12.09 16.01 3.17
C ASP A 68 -13.21 15.17 2.54
N ILE A 69 -14.22 14.84 3.33
CA ILE A 69 -15.29 13.92 2.93
C ILE A 69 -16.25 14.55 1.93
N GLU A 70 -16.51 15.84 2.05
CA GLU A 70 -17.39 16.55 1.12
C GLU A 70 -16.74 16.58 -0.27
N GLU A 71 -15.44 16.91 -0.34
CA GLU A 71 -14.73 16.92 -1.62
C GLU A 71 -14.51 15.50 -2.16
N PHE A 72 -14.22 14.52 -1.31
CA PHE A 72 -14.08 13.12 -1.72
C PHE A 72 -15.36 12.56 -2.36
N GLN A 73 -16.52 12.75 -1.72
CA GLN A 73 -17.82 12.31 -2.25
C GLN A 73 -18.16 12.98 -3.57
N LYS A 74 -17.88 14.28 -3.70
CA LYS A 74 -18.04 15.01 -4.94
C LYS A 74 -17.12 14.47 -6.04
N ASP A 75 -15.86 14.18 -5.71
CA ASP A 75 -14.88 13.67 -6.67
C ASP A 75 -15.09 12.21 -7.08
N LEU A 76 -15.72 11.41 -6.23
CA LEU A 76 -16.04 10.01 -6.54
C LEU A 76 -16.87 9.87 -7.83
N HIS A 77 -17.69 10.87 -8.16
CA HIS A 77 -18.48 10.90 -9.40
C HIS A 77 -17.98 11.92 -10.43
N SER A 78 -16.93 12.68 -10.12
CA SER A 78 -16.46 13.78 -10.96
C SER A 78 -15.78 13.29 -12.24
N ASN A 79 -15.83 14.14 -13.27
CA ASN A 79 -15.07 13.89 -14.50
C ASN A 79 -13.57 14.00 -14.26
N SER A 80 -13.13 14.71 -13.22
CA SER A 80 -11.71 14.88 -12.89
C SER A 80 -11.10 13.55 -12.44
N ALA A 81 -11.73 12.84 -11.49
CA ALA A 81 -11.26 11.54 -11.02
C ALA A 81 -11.27 10.48 -12.14
N LYS A 82 -12.33 10.48 -12.98
CA LYS A 82 -12.41 9.60 -14.16
C LYS A 82 -11.30 9.87 -15.18
N LYS A 83 -10.99 11.14 -15.45
CA LYS A 83 -9.89 11.53 -16.33
C LYS A 83 -8.53 11.14 -15.74
N ALA A 84 -8.33 11.31 -14.43
CA ALA A 84 -7.11 10.87 -13.76
C ALA A 84 -6.91 9.36 -13.91
N LEU A 85 -7.97 8.56 -13.76
CA LEU A 85 -7.91 7.11 -13.99
C LEU A 85 -7.59 6.77 -15.45
N GLN A 86 -8.19 7.49 -16.41
CA GLN A 86 -7.87 7.32 -17.83
C GLN A 86 -6.41 7.66 -18.15
N CYS A 87 -5.85 8.69 -17.52
CA CYS A 87 -4.43 9.03 -17.66
C CYS A 87 -3.53 7.90 -17.16
N ASP A 88 -3.85 7.27 -16.02
CA ASP A 88 -3.08 6.11 -15.51
C ASP A 88 -3.15 4.91 -16.45
N LEU A 89 -4.34 4.60 -16.98
CA LEU A 89 -4.51 3.52 -17.97
C LEU A 89 -3.74 3.81 -19.26
N LYS A 90 -3.76 5.07 -19.71
CA LYS A 90 -2.99 5.50 -20.89
C LYS A 90 -1.50 5.38 -20.63
N LEU A 91 -1.01 5.84 -19.48
CA LEU A 91 0.39 5.71 -19.07
C LEU A 91 0.81 4.24 -19.01
N THR A 92 -0.04 3.37 -18.45
CA THR A 92 0.20 1.91 -18.41
C THR A 92 0.41 1.35 -19.82
N SER A 93 -0.43 1.76 -20.79
CA SER A 93 -0.27 1.38 -22.19
C SER A 93 0.95 2.00 -22.87
N GLU A 94 1.27 3.27 -22.60
CA GLU A 94 2.45 3.96 -23.14
C GLU A 94 3.77 3.33 -22.63
N MET A 95 3.73 2.76 -21.42
CA MET A 95 4.85 2.03 -20.80
C MET A 95 4.90 0.54 -21.19
N ASP A 96 4.02 0.09 -22.09
CA ASP A 96 3.91 -1.30 -22.52
C ASP A 96 3.74 -2.29 -21.35
N VAL A 97 2.95 -1.91 -20.34
CA VAL A 97 2.67 -2.76 -19.17
C VAL A 97 1.40 -3.58 -19.41
N ASP A 98 1.57 -4.89 -19.59
CA ASP A 98 0.48 -5.85 -19.83
C ASP A 98 0.18 -6.74 -18.62
N GLN A 99 1.03 -6.71 -17.59
CA GLN A 99 0.92 -7.53 -16.37
C GLN A 99 1.20 -6.70 -15.11
N ILE A 100 0.47 -7.02 -14.04
CA ILE A 100 0.64 -6.41 -12.72
C ILE A 100 1.06 -7.46 -11.66
N PRO A 101 1.90 -7.10 -10.68
CA PRO A 101 2.59 -5.81 -10.53
C PRO A 101 3.76 -5.65 -11.50
N THR A 102 4.02 -4.42 -11.93
CA THR A 102 5.20 -4.04 -12.73
C THR A 102 5.80 -2.75 -12.17
N ILE A 103 7.14 -2.70 -12.09
CA ILE A 103 7.90 -1.49 -11.73
C ILE A 103 8.70 -1.05 -12.95
N VAL A 104 8.58 0.22 -13.32
CA VAL A 104 9.38 0.84 -14.39
C VAL A 104 10.32 1.87 -13.77
N LEU A 105 11.62 1.75 -14.03
CA LEU A 105 12.65 2.64 -13.49
C LEU A 105 13.29 3.46 -14.61
N PHE A 106 13.38 4.77 -14.39
CA PHE A 106 14.03 5.72 -15.30
C PHE A 106 15.18 6.42 -14.58
N ASN A 107 16.33 6.54 -15.24
CA ASN A 107 17.41 7.40 -14.78
C ASN A 107 17.31 8.76 -15.49
N GLN A 108 17.15 9.85 -14.73
CA GLN A 108 17.02 11.19 -15.31
C GLN A 108 18.29 11.70 -16.01
N LYS A 109 19.45 11.09 -15.74
CA LYS A 109 20.74 11.55 -16.26
C LYS A 109 21.17 10.85 -17.54
N ASP A 110 20.57 9.71 -17.83
CA ASP A 110 20.90 8.90 -18.99
C ASP A 110 19.70 8.91 -19.93
N GLU A 111 19.94 9.17 -21.22
CA GLU A 111 18.91 9.11 -22.27
C GLU A 111 18.50 7.65 -22.62
N GLN A 112 18.89 6.68 -21.78
CA GLN A 112 18.58 5.27 -22.00
C GLN A 112 17.11 4.97 -21.71
N GLU A 113 16.59 3.97 -22.41
CA GLU A 113 15.25 3.43 -22.18
C GLU A 113 15.09 2.94 -20.72
N GLY A 114 13.91 3.16 -20.15
CA GLY A 114 13.61 2.72 -18.79
C GLY A 114 13.65 1.20 -18.63
N VAL A 115 14.02 0.73 -17.45
CA VAL A 115 14.03 -0.71 -17.14
C VAL A 115 12.68 -1.13 -16.56
N LYS A 116 12.02 -2.08 -17.21
CA LYS A 116 10.73 -2.67 -16.80
C LYS A 116 10.95 -3.99 -16.07
N VAL A 117 10.43 -4.12 -14.86
CA VAL A 117 10.46 -5.34 -14.03
C VAL A 117 9.04 -5.81 -13.79
N THR A 118 8.65 -6.90 -14.46
CA THR A 118 7.29 -7.46 -14.40
C THR A 118 7.23 -8.69 -13.51
N GLY A 119 6.31 -8.67 -12.54
CA GLY A 119 6.09 -9.75 -11.58
C GLY A 119 6.58 -9.43 -10.16
N LEU A 120 6.34 -10.38 -9.26
CA LEU A 120 6.72 -10.29 -7.86
C LEU A 120 8.05 -10.99 -7.62
N TYR A 121 9.08 -10.22 -7.28
CA TYR A 121 10.42 -10.72 -6.99
C TYR A 121 10.84 -10.43 -5.54
N PRO A 122 11.88 -11.12 -5.03
CA PRO A 122 12.49 -10.75 -3.76
C PRO A 122 13.13 -9.35 -3.80
N TYR A 123 13.27 -8.73 -2.62
CA TYR A 123 13.80 -7.37 -2.45
C TYR A 123 15.15 -7.14 -3.15
N ASP A 124 16.05 -8.12 -3.13
CA ASP A 124 17.40 -7.99 -3.69
C ASP A 124 17.39 -7.87 -5.22
N VAL A 125 16.37 -8.40 -5.90
CA VAL A 125 16.19 -8.23 -7.36
C VAL A 125 15.95 -6.76 -7.67
N TYR A 126 15.05 -6.09 -6.95
CA TYR A 126 14.79 -4.66 -7.15
C TYR A 126 16.01 -3.80 -6.82
N VAL A 127 16.79 -4.18 -5.79
CA VAL A 127 18.06 -3.50 -5.46
C VAL A 127 19.09 -3.64 -6.58
N LYS A 128 19.22 -4.83 -7.18
CA LYS A 128 20.12 -5.07 -8.33
C LYS A 128 19.72 -4.22 -9.53
N VAL A 129 18.43 -4.21 -9.88
CA VAL A 129 17.93 -3.37 -10.98
C VAL A 129 18.17 -1.89 -10.71
N LEU A 130 17.95 -1.42 -9.48
CA LEU A 130 18.26 -0.04 -9.10
C LEU A 130 19.75 0.29 -9.28
N HIS A 131 20.66 -0.63 -8.96
CA HIS A 131 22.10 -0.45 -9.18
C HIS A 131 22.46 -0.32 -10.65
N GLU A 132 21.85 -1.15 -11.49
CA GLU A 132 22.05 -1.12 -12.94
C GLU A 132 21.56 0.19 -13.53
N VAL A 133 20.33 0.60 -13.21
CA VAL A 133 19.73 1.86 -13.68
C VAL A 133 20.54 3.09 -13.23
N LEU A 134 21.09 3.07 -12.02
CA LEU A 134 21.90 4.19 -11.50
C LEU A 134 23.37 4.17 -11.97
N GLY A 135 23.85 3.06 -12.55
CA GLY A 135 25.27 2.85 -12.88
C GLY A 135 26.20 2.84 -11.65
N LYS A 136 25.66 2.78 -10.43
CA LYS A 136 26.41 2.81 -9.17
C LYS A 136 25.65 2.13 -8.04
N LYS A 137 26.37 1.80 -6.97
CA LYS A 137 25.80 1.25 -5.74
C LYS A 137 25.55 2.37 -4.73
N PRO A 138 24.31 2.86 -4.54
CA PRO A 138 24.00 3.80 -3.48
C PRO A 138 24.12 3.10 -2.12
N ARG A 139 24.37 3.90 -1.08
CA ARG A 139 24.34 3.42 0.30
C ARG A 139 22.91 3.39 0.80
N SER A 140 22.49 2.28 1.42
CA SER A 140 21.20 2.21 2.11
C SER A 140 21.13 3.26 3.23
N ALA A 141 19.97 3.90 3.36
CA ALA A 141 19.67 4.77 4.50
C ALA A 141 19.68 3.97 5.81
N ALA A 142 19.91 4.67 6.92
CA ALA A 142 19.72 4.10 8.25
C ALA A 142 18.24 3.75 8.46
N LYS A 143 17.99 2.61 9.10
CA LYS A 143 16.64 2.20 9.45
C LYS A 143 16.15 3.04 10.63
N PRO A 144 14.87 3.47 10.65
CA PRO A 144 14.30 4.09 11.82
C PRO A 144 14.26 3.09 12.99
N SER A 145 13.98 3.56 14.20
CA SER A 145 13.62 2.66 15.29
C SER A 145 12.30 1.94 15.00
N LEU A 146 12.07 0.81 15.69
CA LEU A 146 10.83 0.05 15.54
C LEU A 146 9.60 0.89 15.92
N GLU A 147 9.70 1.69 16.97
CA GLU A 147 8.58 2.54 17.42
C GLU A 147 8.30 3.68 16.43
N GLU A 148 9.31 4.35 15.88
CA GLU A 148 9.13 5.35 14.82
C GLU A 148 8.49 4.74 13.56
N PHE A 149 8.92 3.53 13.18
CA PHE A 149 8.32 2.80 12.05
C PHE A 149 6.82 2.51 12.31
N LEU A 150 6.48 2.01 13.49
CA LEU A 150 5.10 1.71 13.88
C LEU A 150 4.25 2.98 13.99
N GLN A 151 4.79 4.06 14.54
CA GLN A 151 4.11 5.34 14.65
C GLN A 151 3.82 5.94 13.27
N HIS A 152 4.71 5.74 12.29
CA HIS A 152 4.51 6.23 10.93
C HIS A 152 3.46 5.43 10.16
N TYR A 153 3.56 4.10 10.17
CA TYR A 153 2.69 3.24 9.34
C TYR A 153 1.38 2.82 10.03
N LYS A 154 1.29 2.94 11.36
CA LYS A 154 0.13 2.64 12.23
C LYS A 154 -0.35 1.19 12.23
N PHE A 155 -0.41 0.51 11.09
CA PHE A 155 -0.89 -0.85 10.96
C PHE A 155 -0.01 -1.66 9.98
N VAL A 156 0.73 -2.63 10.52
CA VAL A 156 1.76 -3.36 9.76
C VAL A 156 1.74 -4.85 10.06
N ALA A 157 2.02 -5.67 9.06
CA ALA A 157 2.18 -7.11 9.22
C ALA A 157 3.53 -7.47 9.86
N THR A 158 3.59 -8.58 10.60
CA THR A 158 4.87 -9.17 11.06
C THR A 158 5.84 -9.33 9.89
N LYS A 159 5.34 -9.70 8.69
CA LYS A 159 6.19 -9.86 7.51
C LYS A 159 6.83 -8.54 7.05
N GLU A 160 6.10 -7.44 7.08
CA GLU A 160 6.64 -6.12 6.68
C GLU A 160 7.78 -5.72 7.61
N ILE A 161 7.60 -5.88 8.93
CA ILE A 161 8.62 -5.59 9.93
C ILE A 161 9.85 -6.51 9.71
N SER A 162 9.63 -7.82 9.49
CA SER A 162 10.71 -8.78 9.27
C SER A 162 11.61 -8.38 8.09
N VAL A 163 10.99 -7.92 7.00
CA VAL A 163 11.70 -7.54 5.76
C VAL A 163 12.41 -6.20 5.95
N VAL A 164 11.75 -5.19 6.51
CA VAL A 164 12.37 -3.87 6.71
C VAL A 164 13.56 -3.94 7.66
N PHE A 165 13.47 -4.73 8.73
CA PHE A 165 14.49 -4.79 9.77
C PHE A 165 15.54 -5.90 9.57
N ASP A 166 15.46 -6.69 8.50
CA ASP A 166 16.28 -7.89 8.25
C ASP A 166 16.23 -8.87 9.45
N TRP A 167 15.03 -9.11 9.97
CA TRP A 167 14.79 -10.00 11.11
C TRP A 167 14.13 -11.30 10.64
N SER A 168 14.37 -12.39 11.39
CA SER A 168 13.53 -13.58 11.28
C SER A 168 12.12 -13.29 11.82
N ASP A 169 11.14 -14.08 11.37
CA ASP A 169 9.76 -13.96 11.85
C ASP A 169 9.69 -14.18 13.38
N GLU A 170 10.51 -15.10 13.92
CA GLU A 170 10.64 -15.37 15.36
C GLU A 170 11.17 -14.17 16.15
N LYS A 171 12.23 -13.52 15.65
CA LYS A 171 12.80 -12.32 16.27
C LYS A 171 11.78 -11.19 16.23
N THR A 172 11.09 -11.03 15.11
CA THR A 172 10.06 -10.01 14.93
C THR A 172 8.93 -10.18 15.93
N GLU A 173 8.37 -11.39 16.05
CA GLU A 173 7.34 -11.69 17.06
C GLU A 173 7.84 -11.43 18.48
N LYS A 174 9.10 -11.76 18.78
CA LYS A 174 9.69 -11.48 20.11
C LYS A 174 9.74 -9.99 20.40
N GLU A 175 10.20 -9.16 19.47
CA GLU A 175 10.24 -7.70 19.66
C GLU A 175 8.83 -7.10 19.75
N MET A 176 7.90 -7.55 18.92
CA MET A 176 6.51 -7.08 18.96
C MET A 176 5.80 -7.47 20.25
N LYS A 177 6.07 -8.66 20.80
CA LYS A 177 5.55 -9.06 22.12
C LYS A 177 6.04 -8.14 23.24
N LYS A 178 7.28 -7.64 23.18
CA LYS A 178 7.76 -6.65 24.18
C LYS A 178 6.94 -5.38 24.12
N LEU A 179 6.62 -4.90 22.91
CA LEU A 179 5.78 -3.71 22.73
C LEU A 179 4.32 -3.97 23.14
N LEU A 180 3.80 -5.18 22.92
CA LEU A 180 2.50 -5.60 23.40
C LEU A 180 2.41 -5.56 24.93
N PHE A 181 3.42 -6.08 25.64
CA PHE A 181 3.47 -6.01 27.12
C PHE A 181 3.57 -4.57 27.65
N LYS A 182 4.14 -3.66 26.86
CA LYS A 182 4.19 -2.23 27.15
C LYS A 182 2.92 -1.47 26.73
N GLN A 183 1.92 -2.14 26.15
CA GLN A 183 0.69 -1.53 25.63
C GLN A 183 0.94 -0.46 24.55
N VAL A 184 2.05 -0.58 23.80
CA VAL A 184 2.38 0.32 22.68
C VAL A 184 1.71 -0.14 21.39
N VAL A 185 1.41 -1.44 21.29
CA VAL A 185 0.75 -2.04 20.13
C VAL A 185 -0.35 -2.99 20.55
N GLU A 186 -1.33 -3.15 19.67
CA GLU A 186 -2.34 -4.21 19.70
C GLU A 186 -1.98 -5.30 18.67
N LYS A 187 -2.20 -6.56 19.04
CA LYS A 187 -2.02 -7.71 18.14
C LYS A 187 -3.34 -8.00 17.43
N VAL A 188 -3.33 -7.97 16.10
CA VAL A 188 -4.50 -8.24 15.25
C VAL A 188 -4.24 -9.52 14.45
N PRO A 189 -4.85 -10.67 14.82
CA PRO A 189 -4.73 -11.91 14.06
C PRO A 189 -5.36 -11.77 12.67
N ALA A 190 -4.72 -12.30 11.64
CA ALA A 190 -5.29 -12.44 10.30
C ALA A 190 -5.27 -13.91 9.87
N LYS A 191 -5.96 -14.26 8.77
CA LYS A 191 -6.01 -15.64 8.24
C LYS A 191 -4.61 -16.23 8.01
N TYR A 192 -3.68 -15.42 7.51
CA TYR A 192 -2.28 -15.80 7.32
C TYR A 192 -1.33 -14.81 8.02
N GLY A 193 -1.01 -15.10 9.27
CA GLY A 193 -0.04 -14.34 10.07
C GLY A 193 -0.69 -13.33 11.01
N THR A 194 0.07 -12.29 11.36
CA THR A 194 -0.30 -11.30 12.38
C THR A 194 -0.07 -9.90 11.85
N PHE A 195 -0.99 -8.99 12.15
CA PHE A 195 -0.81 -7.55 12.04
C PHE A 195 -0.69 -6.91 13.42
N TRP A 196 -0.06 -5.75 13.46
CA TRP A 196 0.19 -4.98 14.66
C TRP A 196 -0.30 -3.56 14.46
N ARG A 197 -1.20 -3.11 15.33
CA ARG A 197 -1.73 -1.75 15.35
C ARG A 197 -0.99 -0.94 16.42
N TYR A 198 -0.44 0.20 16.05
CA TYR A 198 0.18 1.13 16.99
C TYR A 198 -0.90 1.86 17.80
N LEU A 199 -0.74 1.91 19.13
CA LEU A 199 -1.70 2.51 20.07
C LEU A 199 -1.30 3.90 20.56
N GLY A 200 -0.08 4.36 20.24
CA GLY A 200 0.37 5.69 20.68
C GLY A 200 -0.43 6.80 20.02
N SER A 201 -0.76 7.82 20.81
CA SER A 201 -1.42 9.05 20.35
C SER A 201 -0.57 9.79 19.33
N GLU A 202 -1.22 10.37 18.32
CA GLU A 202 -0.60 11.31 17.38
C GLU A 202 -0.20 12.63 18.04
#